data_AF-A0A3N2KKB9-F1
#
_entry.id   AF-A0A3N2KKB9-F1
#
_cell.length_a   1.000
_cell.length_b   1.000
_cell.length_c   1.000
_cell.angle_alpha   90.00
_cell.angle_beta   90.00
_cell.angle_gamma   90.00
#
_symmetry.space_group_name_H-M   'P 1'
#
loop_
_entity.id
_entity.type
_entity.pdbx_description
1 polymer ?
#
loop_
_entity_poly.entity_id
_entity_poly.type
_entity_poly.pdbx_seq_one_letter_code
_entity_poly.pdbx_strand_id
1 'polypeptide(L)'
;MADNYLEKRMEEYRAGKLAPKSRVVVHAAGAKREPGDFTLSFPKLNAVVIGGPTELAGMLVRIFRGVDASVALCHSDSKRCTPLAQASGCRYYPFDPADVSKLERVIDDVTARWGGADAVVDLRGVEDEAEGDEAAALAELVMIHAHPKFDFVRRTDIEFDE
;
A
#
# COMPACT_ATOMS: atom_id res chain seq x y z
N MET A 1 47.37 -7.71 -3.12
CA MET A 1 46.78 -8.38 -1.95
C MET A 1 45.35 -7.87 -1.83
N ALA A 2 44.43 -8.55 -2.50
CA ALA A 2 43.03 -8.15 -2.61
C ALA A 2 42.24 -9.45 -2.58
N ASP A 3 41.58 -9.72 -1.46
CA ASP A 3 40.53 -10.75 -1.33
C ASP A 3 39.93 -10.73 0.08
N ASN A 4 39.36 -9.60 0.48
CA ASN A 4 38.57 -9.60 1.72
C ASN A 4 37.27 -8.79 1.62
N TYR A 5 36.87 -8.42 0.39
CA TYR A 5 35.62 -7.68 0.21
C TYR A 5 34.39 -8.56 0.43
N LEU A 6 34.43 -9.81 -0.05
CA LEU A 6 33.33 -10.77 0.08
C LEU A 6 33.17 -11.27 1.52
N GLU A 7 34.27 -11.58 2.21
CA GLU A 7 34.24 -11.97 3.62
C GLU A 7 33.63 -10.89 4.49
N LYS A 8 34.09 -9.64 4.33
CA LYS A 8 33.59 -8.49 5.10
C LYS A 8 32.11 -8.19 4.80
N ARG A 9 31.68 -8.31 3.54
CA ARG A 9 30.25 -8.19 3.15
C ARG A 9 29.38 -9.29 3.77
N MET A 10 29.88 -10.53 3.81
CA MET A 10 29.16 -11.65 4.40
C MET A 10 29.09 -11.54 5.93
N GLU A 11 30.13 -11.00 6.56
CA GLU A 11 30.16 -10.69 7.99
C GLU A 11 29.16 -9.57 8.33
N GLU A 12 29.10 -8.50 7.54
CA GLU A 12 28.10 -7.43 7.69
C GLU A 12 26.66 -7.92 7.49
N TYR A 13 26.45 -8.88 6.58
CA TYR A 13 25.15 -9.52 6.35
C TYR A 13 24.75 -10.39 7.54
N ARG A 14 25.67 -11.23 8.05
CA ARG A 14 25.47 -12.04 9.27
C ARG A 14 25.24 -11.17 10.51
N ALA A 15 25.88 -10.01 10.58
CA ALA A 15 25.68 -9.03 11.64
C ALA A 15 24.39 -8.21 11.51
N GLY A 16 23.57 -8.45 10.47
CA GLY A 16 22.29 -7.76 10.26
C GLY A 16 22.41 -6.30 9.85
N LYS A 17 23.62 -5.79 9.57
CA LYS A 17 23.88 -4.38 9.23
C LYS A 17 23.45 -4.03 7.80
N LEU A 18 23.35 -5.04 6.93
CA LEU A 18 22.92 -4.92 5.53
C LEU A 18 21.45 -5.26 5.32
N ALA A 19 20.72 -5.70 6.36
CA ALA A 19 19.29 -5.90 6.24
C ALA A 19 18.62 -4.53 6.09
N PRO A 20 17.77 -4.31 5.06
CA PRO A 20 16.94 -3.12 5.04
C PRO A 20 16.14 -3.07 6.35
N LYS A 21 16.15 -1.93 7.03
CA LYS A 21 15.27 -1.68 8.18
C LYS A 21 13.83 -1.74 7.66
N SER A 22 13.29 -2.95 7.57
CA SER A 22 11.86 -3.16 7.49
C SER A 22 11.29 -2.38 8.67
N ARG A 23 10.49 -1.35 8.42
CA ARG A 23 9.55 -0.86 9.42
C ARG A 23 8.62 -2.02 9.66
N VAL A 24 9.00 -2.89 10.60
CA VAL A 24 8.15 -3.97 11.05
C VAL A 24 6.97 -3.25 11.68
N VAL A 25 5.86 -3.21 10.94
CA VAL A 25 4.54 -3.09 11.56
C VAL A 25 4.51 -4.24 12.54
N VAL A 26 4.67 -3.91 13.82
CA VAL A 26 4.71 -4.90 14.87
C VAL A 26 3.33 -5.55 14.86
N HIS A 27 3.22 -6.72 14.22
CA HIS A 27 2.12 -7.61 14.52
C HIS A 27 2.22 -7.89 16.03
N ALA A 28 1.32 -7.29 16.80
CA ALA A 28 1.22 -7.41 18.26
C ALA A 28 0.95 -8.85 18.76
N ALA A 29 1.04 -9.83 17.85
CA ALA A 29 1.03 -11.26 18.14
C ALA A 29 2.36 -11.77 18.72
N GLY A 30 3.49 -11.06 18.51
CA GLY A 30 4.82 -11.51 18.96
C GLY A 30 5.62 -10.54 19.82
N ALA A 31 5.12 -9.32 20.06
CA ALA A 31 5.77 -8.39 20.98
C ALA A 31 5.57 -8.85 22.43
N LYS A 32 6.62 -8.79 23.26
CA LYS A 32 6.50 -8.96 24.71
C LYS A 32 5.51 -7.90 25.22
N ARG A 33 4.30 -8.33 25.59
CA ARG A 33 3.29 -7.46 26.17
C ARG A 33 3.71 -7.12 27.59
N GLU A 34 3.78 -5.84 27.92
CA GLU A 34 4.04 -5.43 29.29
C GLU A 34 2.73 -5.43 30.09
N PRO A 35 2.78 -5.70 31.41
CA PRO A 35 1.61 -5.59 32.26
C PRO A 35 1.06 -4.15 32.23
N GLY A 36 -0.13 -3.97 31.66
CA GLY A 36 -0.75 -2.65 31.47
C GLY A 36 -1.06 -2.31 30.01
N ASP A 37 -0.54 -3.08 29.04
CA ASP A 37 -0.82 -2.85 27.62
C ASP A 37 -2.25 -3.24 27.24
N PHE A 38 -2.97 -2.33 26.58
CA PHE A 38 -4.25 -2.58 25.94
C PHE A 38 -4.06 -2.72 24.42
N THR A 39 -4.16 -3.93 23.90
CA THR A 39 -4.00 -4.21 22.47
C THR A 39 -5.36 -4.43 21.81
N LEU A 40 -5.64 -3.66 20.76
CA LEU A 40 -6.78 -3.88 19.87
C LEU A 40 -6.30 -4.57 18.59
N SER A 41 -7.01 -5.63 18.19
CA SER A 41 -6.80 -6.27 16.89
C SER A 41 -8.00 -5.95 16.01
N PHE A 42 -7.71 -5.43 14.82
CA PHE A 42 -8.71 -5.13 13.80
C PHE A 42 -8.53 -6.08 12.61
N PRO A 43 -9.62 -6.40 11.88
CA PRO A 43 -9.51 -7.04 10.59
C PRO A 43 -8.61 -6.24 9.65
N LYS A 44 -7.94 -6.95 8.74
CA LYS A 44 -7.10 -6.34 7.72
C LYS A 44 -7.96 -5.49 6.77
N LEU A 45 -7.56 -4.25 6.56
CA LEU A 45 -8.20 -3.37 5.59
C LEU A 45 -7.87 -3.83 4.16
N ASN A 46 -8.85 -3.82 3.26
CA ASN A 46 -8.71 -4.18 1.87
C ASN A 46 -8.93 -2.95 0.99
N ALA A 47 -7.89 -2.49 0.31
CA ALA A 47 -7.92 -1.30 -0.54
C ALA A 47 -7.78 -1.64 -2.02
N VAL A 48 -8.51 -0.91 -2.88
CA VAL A 48 -8.37 -0.93 -4.33
C VAL A 48 -7.90 0.45 -4.77
N VAL A 49 -6.76 0.53 -5.46
CA VAL A 49 -6.21 1.77 -6.03
C VAL A 49 -6.34 1.70 -7.55
N ILE A 50 -6.92 2.72 -8.16
CA ILE A 50 -7.30 2.74 -9.58
C ILE A 50 -6.62 3.93 -10.27
N GLY A 51 -5.74 3.65 -11.23
CA GLY A 51 -5.14 4.64 -12.12
C GLY A 51 -4.30 5.73 -11.45
N GLY A 52 -4.30 6.92 -12.07
CA GLY A 52 -3.57 8.11 -11.63
C GLY A 52 -2.07 8.12 -11.96
N PRO A 53 -1.34 9.11 -11.45
CA PRO A 53 0.12 9.18 -11.52
C PRO A 53 0.74 7.99 -10.80
N THR A 54 1.73 7.35 -11.43
CA THR A 54 2.29 6.09 -10.92
C THR A 54 3.01 6.29 -9.58
N GLU A 55 3.59 7.46 -9.37
CA GLU A 55 4.26 7.88 -8.15
C GLU A 55 3.27 7.93 -6.98
N LEU A 56 2.15 8.64 -7.15
CA LEU A 56 1.08 8.76 -6.17
C LEU A 56 0.45 7.41 -5.84
N ALA A 57 0.08 6.63 -6.87
CA ALA A 57 -0.41 5.27 -6.69
C ALA A 57 0.60 4.39 -5.93
N GLY A 58 1.89 4.55 -6.22
CA GLY A 58 2.97 3.86 -5.53
C GLY A 58 3.12 4.26 -4.07
N MET A 59 2.96 5.54 -3.74
CA MET A 59 2.96 6.03 -2.36
C MET A 59 1.79 5.45 -1.56
N LEU A 60 0.57 5.51 -2.11
CA LEU A 60 -0.62 4.93 -1.49
C LEU A 60 -0.46 3.44 -1.23
N VAL A 61 0.03 2.68 -2.22
CA VAL A 61 0.32 1.25 -2.06
C VAL A 61 1.29 1.01 -0.91
N ARG A 62 2.38 1.79 -0.81
CA ARG A 62 3.36 1.65 0.28
C ARG A 62 2.76 1.98 1.63
N ILE A 63 1.91 2.99 1.72
CA ILE A 63 1.26 3.42 2.97
C ILE A 63 0.29 2.34 3.45
N PHE A 64 -0.63 1.88 2.58
CA PHE A 64 -1.55 0.80 2.91
C PHE A 64 -0.82 -0.50 3.28
N ARG A 65 0.18 -0.91 2.50
CA ARG A 65 1.00 -2.10 2.84
C ARG A 65 1.79 -1.88 4.13
N GLY A 66 2.17 -0.64 4.44
CA GLY A 66 2.82 -0.21 5.66
C GLY A 66 1.93 -0.22 6.91
N VAL A 67 0.62 -0.43 6.78
CA VAL A 67 -0.29 -0.77 7.90
C VAL A 67 -0.82 -2.20 7.79
N ASP A 68 -0.14 -3.01 6.98
CA ASP A 68 -0.52 -4.36 6.59
C ASP A 68 -1.92 -4.50 5.95
N ALA A 69 -2.42 -3.51 5.22
CA ALA A 69 -3.65 -3.65 4.42
C ALA A 69 -3.44 -4.55 3.19
N SER A 70 -4.47 -5.26 2.73
CA SER A 70 -4.46 -5.91 1.40
C SER A 70 -4.66 -4.84 0.35
N VAL A 71 -3.88 -4.85 -0.74
CA VAL A 71 -3.96 -3.81 -1.76
C VAL A 71 -4.06 -4.41 -3.14
N ALA A 72 -5.07 -3.99 -3.89
CA ALA A 72 -5.25 -4.23 -5.32
C ALA A 72 -4.87 -2.96 -6.09
N LEU A 73 -3.89 -3.03 -7.00
CA LEU A 73 -3.47 -1.93 -7.84
C LEU A 73 -3.93 -2.17 -9.28
N CYS A 74 -4.79 -1.31 -9.81
CA CYS A 74 -5.22 -1.32 -11.22
C CYS A 74 -4.52 -0.18 -11.95
N HIS A 75 -3.60 -0.51 -12.86
CA HIS A 75 -2.81 0.52 -13.54
C HIS A 75 -2.26 0.02 -14.88
N SER A 76 -2.14 0.90 -15.87
CA SER A 76 -1.68 0.56 -17.23
C SER A 76 -0.16 0.45 -17.35
N ASP A 77 0.61 1.27 -16.62
CA ASP A 77 2.09 1.25 -16.63
C ASP A 77 2.67 -0.01 -15.95
N SER A 78 2.77 -1.10 -16.72
CA SER A 78 3.39 -2.34 -16.25
C SER A 78 4.88 -2.20 -15.93
N LYS A 79 5.59 -1.25 -16.55
CA LYS A 79 7.04 -1.10 -16.37
C LYS A 79 7.36 -0.58 -14.97
N ARG A 80 6.60 0.40 -14.48
CA ARG A 80 6.75 0.97 -13.14
C ARG A 80 5.97 0.18 -12.07
N CYS A 81 4.77 -0.32 -12.39
CA CYS A 81 3.92 -0.99 -11.39
C CYS A 81 4.32 -2.43 -11.08
N THR A 82 4.90 -3.18 -12.01
CA THR A 82 5.38 -4.56 -11.74
C THR A 82 6.43 -4.62 -10.62
N PRO A 83 7.54 -3.84 -10.65
CA PRO A 83 8.52 -3.87 -9.57
C PRO A 83 7.94 -3.33 -8.25
N LEU A 84 7.04 -2.34 -8.31
CA LEU A 84 6.31 -1.86 -7.13
C LEU A 84 5.49 -2.98 -6.48
N ALA A 85 4.76 -3.76 -7.27
CA ALA A 85 3.94 -4.86 -6.78
C ALA A 85 4.79 -5.98 -6.16
N GLN A 86 5.91 -6.33 -6.81
CA GLN A 86 6.87 -7.29 -6.27
C GLN A 86 7.48 -6.82 -4.95
N ALA A 87 7.83 -5.53 -4.84
CA ALA A 87 8.44 -4.98 -3.63
C ALA A 87 7.46 -4.80 -2.46
N SER A 88 6.22 -4.40 -2.75
CA SER A 88 5.20 -4.10 -1.72
C SER A 88 4.32 -5.30 -1.36
N GLY A 89 4.29 -6.33 -2.20
CA GLY A 89 3.38 -7.46 -2.07
C GLY A 89 1.92 -7.11 -2.38
N CYS A 90 1.65 -6.01 -3.08
CA CYS A 90 0.31 -5.73 -3.56
C CYS A 90 -0.05 -6.60 -4.77
N ARG A 91 -1.35 -6.78 -5.00
CA ARG A 91 -1.87 -7.50 -6.16
C ARG A 91 -2.03 -6.53 -7.32
N TYR A 92 -1.27 -6.75 -8.39
CA TYR A 92 -1.27 -5.86 -9.56
C TYR A 92 -2.12 -6.41 -10.70
N TYR A 93 -2.96 -5.54 -11.27
CA TYR A 93 -3.79 -5.79 -12.44
C TYR A 93 -3.34 -4.86 -13.58
N PRO A 94 -2.61 -5.40 -14.57
CA PRO A 94 -2.04 -4.62 -15.67
C PRO A 94 -3.07 -4.39 -16.78
N PHE A 95 -3.95 -3.42 -16.60
CA PHE A 95 -4.90 -3.00 -17.62
C PHE A 95 -5.17 -1.50 -17.54
N ASP A 96 -5.74 -0.95 -18.62
CA ASP A 96 -6.21 0.43 -18.65
C ASP A 96 -7.40 0.62 -17.69
N PRO A 97 -7.27 1.43 -16.62
CA PRO A 97 -8.34 1.69 -15.67
C PRO A 97 -9.62 2.32 -16.26
N ALA A 98 -9.59 2.79 -17.52
CA ALA A 98 -10.79 3.20 -18.25
C ALA A 98 -11.67 2.00 -18.71
N ASP A 99 -11.12 0.78 -18.73
CA ASP A 99 -11.84 -0.45 -19.10
C ASP A 99 -12.70 -0.96 -17.93
N VAL A 100 -13.96 -0.52 -17.91
CA VAL A 100 -14.94 -0.85 -16.86
C VAL A 100 -15.15 -2.35 -16.71
N SER A 101 -15.18 -3.11 -17.82
CA SER A 101 -15.40 -4.56 -17.79
C SER A 101 -14.26 -5.31 -17.10
N LYS A 102 -13.03 -4.78 -17.15
CA LYS A 102 -11.91 -5.34 -16.38
C LYS A 102 -11.95 -4.94 -14.92
N LEU A 103 -12.43 -3.73 -14.61
CA LEU A 103 -12.59 -3.27 -13.23
C LEU A 103 -13.61 -4.11 -12.45
N GLU A 104 -14.74 -4.47 -13.07
CA GLU A 104 -15.73 -5.38 -12.47
C GLU A 104 -15.09 -6.72 -12.07
N ARG A 105 -14.25 -7.29 -12.94
CA ARG A 105 -13.51 -8.52 -12.65
C ARG A 105 -12.53 -8.38 -11.50
N VAL A 106 -11.95 -7.19 -11.30
CA VAL A 106 -11.10 -6.92 -10.13
C VAL A 106 -11.93 -6.93 -8.86
N ILE A 107 -13.10 -6.31 -8.86
CA ILE A 107 -13.99 -6.31 -7.69
C ILE A 107 -14.44 -7.73 -7.35
N ASP A 108 -14.77 -8.55 -8.36
CA ASP A 108 -15.09 -9.97 -8.15
C ASP A 108 -13.89 -10.73 -7.55
N ASP A 109 -12.68 -10.52 -8.10
CA ASP A 109 -11.44 -11.17 -7.65
C ASP A 109 -11.08 -10.79 -6.21
N VAL A 110 -11.26 -9.51 -5.86
CA VAL A 110 -11.06 -8.94 -4.53
C VAL A 110 -12.10 -9.47 -3.54
N THR A 111 -13.38 -9.49 -3.92
CA THR A 111 -14.46 -10.01 -3.08
C THR A 111 -14.26 -11.49 -2.79
N ALA A 112 -13.91 -12.28 -3.81
CA ALA A 112 -13.65 -13.71 -3.65
C ALA A 112 -12.45 -14.01 -2.74
N ARG A 113 -11.44 -13.14 -2.70
CA ARG A 113 -10.20 -13.36 -1.91
C ARG A 113 -10.25 -12.76 -0.52
N TRP A 114 -10.81 -11.57 -0.39
CA TRP A 114 -10.70 -10.75 0.80
C TRP A 114 -12.05 -10.46 1.46
N GLY A 115 -13.16 -10.88 0.84
CA GLY A 115 -14.52 -10.63 1.33
C GLY A 115 -15.10 -9.28 0.92
N GLY A 116 -14.33 -8.45 0.20
CA GLY A 116 -14.75 -7.15 -0.32
C GLY A 116 -13.60 -6.15 -0.34
N ALA A 117 -13.91 -4.92 -0.75
CA ALA A 117 -13.04 -3.76 -0.61
C ALA A 117 -13.62 -2.83 0.47
N ASP A 118 -12.79 -2.46 1.44
CA ASP A 118 -13.13 -1.47 2.47
C ASP A 118 -12.83 -0.05 1.98
N ALA A 119 -11.83 0.10 1.11
CA ALA A 119 -11.45 1.38 0.49
C ALA A 119 -11.33 1.24 -1.02
N VAL A 120 -11.88 2.21 -1.77
CA VAL A 120 -11.60 2.37 -3.21
C VAL A 120 -11.05 3.77 -3.41
N VAL A 121 -9.83 3.85 -3.93
CA VAL A 121 -9.13 5.10 -4.26
C VAL A 121 -9.07 5.21 -5.77
N ASP A 122 -9.94 6.05 -6.32
CA ASP A 122 -9.98 6.33 -7.75
C ASP A 122 -9.16 7.58 -8.04
N LEU A 123 -8.01 7.39 -8.68
CA LEU A 123 -7.09 8.47 -9.05
C LEU A 123 -7.23 8.83 -10.53
N ARG A 124 -8.22 8.27 -11.24
CA ARG A 124 -8.47 8.61 -12.65
C ARG A 124 -8.92 10.07 -12.73
N GLY A 125 -8.08 10.92 -13.31
CA GLY A 125 -8.32 12.37 -13.41
C GLY A 125 -7.42 13.23 -12.50
N VAL A 126 -6.55 12.62 -11.70
CA VAL A 126 -5.46 13.34 -11.03
C VAL A 126 -4.34 13.52 -12.06
N GLU A 127 -4.06 14.77 -12.44
CA GLU A 127 -3.06 15.08 -13.46
C GLU A 127 -1.69 15.47 -12.88
N ASP A 128 -1.61 15.79 -11.58
CA ASP A 128 -0.39 16.28 -10.93
C ASP A 128 0.46 15.20 -10.24
N GLU A 129 1.78 15.39 -10.31
CA GLU A 129 2.76 14.71 -9.45
C GLU A 129 2.63 15.25 -8.02
N ALA A 130 1.57 14.87 -7.30
CA ALA A 130 1.35 15.31 -5.93
C ALA A 130 2.65 15.17 -5.11
N GLU A 131 3.15 16.31 -4.60
CA GLU A 131 4.35 16.34 -3.77
C GLU A 131 4.12 15.47 -2.53
N GLY A 132 5.17 14.75 -2.10
CA GLY A 132 5.01 13.57 -1.24
C GLY A 132 4.28 13.78 0.11
N ASP A 133 4.20 15.01 0.62
CA ASP A 133 3.46 15.30 1.85
C ASP A 133 1.93 15.32 1.63
N GLU A 134 1.45 15.81 0.48
CA GLU A 134 0.01 15.84 0.15
C GLU A 134 -0.52 14.44 -0.13
N ALA A 135 0.26 13.62 -0.84
CA ALA A 135 -0.03 12.21 -1.09
C ALA A 135 -0.12 11.40 0.21
N ALA A 136 0.73 11.69 1.19
CA ALA A 136 0.69 11.05 2.50
C ALA A 136 -0.55 11.48 3.31
N ALA A 137 -0.89 12.77 3.28
CA ALA A 137 -2.12 13.29 3.87
C ALA A 137 -3.38 12.67 3.24
N LEU A 138 -3.40 12.51 1.90
CA LEU A 138 -4.47 11.84 1.17
C LEU A 138 -4.62 10.38 1.62
N ALA A 139 -3.52 9.66 1.73
CA ALA A 139 -3.54 8.27 2.19
C ALA A 139 -4.02 8.13 3.63
N GLU A 140 -3.55 9.00 4.53
CA GLU A 140 -3.99 9.05 5.92
C GLU A 140 -5.49 9.37 6.01
N LEU A 141 -5.94 10.36 5.25
CA LEU A 141 -7.35 10.72 5.14
C LEU A 141 -8.18 9.52 4.65
N VAL A 142 -7.76 8.84 3.59
CA VAL A 142 -8.47 7.65 3.08
C VAL A 142 -8.47 6.54 4.13
N MET A 143 -7.37 6.28 4.82
CA MET A 143 -7.31 5.24 5.86
C MET A 143 -8.23 5.53 7.05
N ILE A 144 -8.36 6.79 7.45
CA ILE A 144 -9.29 7.21 8.51
C ILE A 144 -10.75 6.99 8.06
N HIS A 145 -11.08 7.37 6.82
CA HIS A 145 -12.45 7.26 6.29
C HIS A 145 -12.86 5.85 5.89
N ALA A 146 -11.91 5.00 5.51
CA ALA A 146 -12.17 3.59 5.17
C ALA A 146 -12.28 2.69 6.41
N HIS A 147 -12.00 3.20 7.60
CA HIS A 147 -12.09 2.41 8.82
C HIS A 147 -13.57 2.18 9.18
N PRO A 148 -14.03 0.93 9.40
CA PRO A 148 -15.45 0.54 9.50
C PRO A 148 -16.22 1.12 10.70
N LYS A 149 -15.56 1.87 11.59
CA LYS A 149 -16.22 2.66 12.65
C LYS A 149 -16.46 4.14 12.28
N PHE A 150 -15.88 4.62 11.19
CA PHE A 150 -16.01 5.97 10.68
C PHE A 150 -16.88 5.95 9.42
N ASP A 151 -18.13 5.49 9.56
CA ASP A 151 -19.16 5.43 8.50
C ASP A 151 -19.59 6.82 7.97
N PHE A 152 -18.84 7.88 8.27
CA PHE A 152 -19.30 9.26 8.13
C PHE A 152 -19.07 9.85 6.74
N VAL A 153 -18.12 9.31 5.97
CA VAL A 153 -17.75 9.86 4.66
C VAL A 153 -17.73 8.76 3.60
N ARG A 154 -18.78 8.74 2.77
CA ARG A 154 -18.91 7.81 1.64
C ARG A 154 -18.10 8.21 0.42
N ARG A 155 -17.68 9.47 0.33
CA ARG A 155 -16.98 10.05 -0.82
C ARG A 155 -16.28 11.34 -0.37
N THR A 156 -14.99 11.44 -0.67
CA THR A 156 -14.21 12.68 -0.52
C THR A 156 -13.69 13.04 -1.90
N ASP A 157 -14.25 14.08 -2.51
CA ASP A 157 -13.68 14.67 -3.71
C ASP A 157 -12.58 15.64 -3.28
N ILE A 158 -11.37 15.46 -3.79
CA ILE A 158 -10.21 16.28 -3.47
C ILE A 158 -9.82 16.99 -4.76
N GLU A 159 -10.01 18.30 -4.76
CA GLU A 159 -9.59 19.19 -5.85
C GLU A 159 -8.21 19.76 -5.48
N PHE A 160 -7.27 19.70 -6.42
CA PHE A 160 -5.97 20.37 -6.30
C PHE A 160 -6.08 21.68 -7.09
N ASP A 161 -5.78 22.82 -6.46
CA ASP A 161 -5.72 24.13 -7.13
C ASP A 161 -4.43 24.23 -7.95
N GLU A 162 -4.53 24.77 -9.18
CA GLU A 162 -3.42 25.01 -10.14
C GLU A 162 -2.34 25.99 -9.64
#